data_AF-A0A430EES4-F1
#
_entry.id   AF-A0A430EES4-F1
#
_cell.length_a   1.000
_cell.length_b   1.000
_cell.length_c   1.000
_cell.angle_alpha   90.00
_cell.angle_beta   90.00
_cell.angle_gamma   90.00
#
_symmetry.space_group_name_H-M   'P 1'
#
loop_
_entity.id
_entity.type
_entity.pdbx_description
1 polymer ?
#
loop_
_entity_poly.entity_id
_entity_poly.type
_entity_poly.pdbx_seq_one_letter_code
_entity_poly.pdbx_strand_id
1 'polypeptide(L)'
;MDHEQHIRAGANCQRRLDVEIAGGDPRVAPQRWAALRRDVLAMFPDAQVDAAFAVLRGWLVRATVREFFSVVAKTVERRDQWKERTDFWLAYLDAGFITDAWFAFGSQAERLARKFMDDQAIAYATLEGGGATTAQSALIFSIGDTRIAEWSDNGSCRFWRAADPKAPSLYQRRYQGPALRTMAAGEGFRAIPHNPPNGWQPKFARQVYQSAGVQHPRHGAGW
;
A
#
# COMPACT_ATOMS: atom_id res chain seq x y z
N MET A 1 27.11 19.06 16.56
CA MET A 1 25.92 19.24 17.41
C MET A 1 24.60 19.29 16.62
N ASP A 2 24.61 19.16 15.29
CA ASP A 2 23.43 19.39 14.45
C ASP A 2 22.69 18.10 13.99
N HIS A 3 23.33 16.93 14.13
CA HIS A 3 22.79 15.69 13.58
C HIS A 3 21.74 15.01 14.47
N GLU A 4 21.79 15.24 15.80
CA GLU A 4 20.83 14.68 16.76
C GLU A 4 19.49 15.44 16.81
N GLN A 5 19.47 16.72 16.40
CA GLN A 5 18.23 17.52 16.39
C GLN A 5 17.28 17.11 15.25
N HIS A 6 17.83 16.73 14.08
CA HIS A 6 17.03 16.21 12.97
C HIS A 6 16.43 14.82 13.24
N ILE A 7 17.16 13.94 13.94
CA ILE A 7 16.64 12.61 14.34
C ILE A 7 15.56 12.76 15.42
N ARG A 8 15.73 13.70 16.36
CA ARG A 8 14.70 14.02 17.35
C ARG A 8 13.44 14.62 16.71
N ALA A 9 13.55 15.46 15.67
CA ALA A 9 12.39 15.99 14.95
C ALA A 9 11.59 14.90 14.20
N GLY A 10 12.27 13.95 13.56
CA GLY A 10 11.63 12.81 12.89
C GLY A 10 10.93 11.86 13.87
N ALA A 11 11.55 11.58 15.02
CA ALA A 11 10.98 10.76 16.09
C ALA A 11 9.85 11.48 16.87
N ASN A 12 9.81 12.81 16.85
CA ASN A 12 8.74 13.60 17.48
C ASN A 12 7.52 13.74 16.55
N CYS A 13 7.71 13.68 15.23
CA CYS A 13 6.62 13.60 14.27
C CYS A 13 5.86 12.26 14.40
N GLN A 14 6.60 11.17 14.64
CA GLN A 14 6.03 9.84 14.87
C GLN A 14 5.19 9.76 16.16
N ARG A 15 5.64 10.39 17.26
CA ARG A 15 4.91 10.44 18.55
C ARG A 15 3.77 11.46 18.59
N ARG A 16 3.67 12.37 17.61
CA ARG A 16 2.53 13.28 17.46
C ARG A 16 1.41 12.70 16.59
N LEU A 17 1.65 11.55 15.95
CA LEU A 17 0.60 10.77 15.28
C LEU A 17 -0.28 10.01 16.28
N ASP A 18 0.11 9.97 17.55
CA ASP A 18 -0.71 9.51 18.69
C ASP A 18 -1.77 10.53 19.11
N VAL A 19 -1.93 11.63 18.34
CA VAL A 19 -3.20 12.36 18.34
C VAL A 19 -4.21 11.43 17.72
N GLU A 20 -4.82 10.64 18.60
CA GLU A 20 -6.15 10.06 18.50
C GLU A 20 -6.92 10.80 17.41
N ILE A 21 -6.90 10.22 16.20
CA ILE A 21 -7.80 10.67 15.15
C ILE A 21 -9.15 10.34 15.75
N ALA A 22 -9.77 11.32 16.40
CA ALA A 22 -11.05 11.19 17.07
C ALA A 22 -12.14 10.65 16.10
N GLY A 23 -11.84 10.59 14.79
CA GLY A 23 -12.64 9.93 13.77
C GLY A 23 -12.17 8.69 13.01
N GLY A 24 -11.08 8.03 13.41
CA GLY A 24 -10.60 6.82 12.73
C GLY A 24 -10.06 7.05 11.32
N ASP A 25 -9.56 5.99 10.66
CA ASP A 25 -8.85 6.09 9.38
C ASP A 25 -9.70 6.74 8.25
N PRO A 26 -9.23 7.83 7.61
CA PRO A 26 -9.95 8.54 6.55
C PRO A 26 -10.31 7.69 5.35
N ARG A 27 -9.57 6.61 5.12
CA ARG A 27 -9.75 5.74 3.97
C ARG A 27 -10.97 4.84 4.11
N VAL A 28 -11.42 4.56 5.35
CA VAL A 28 -12.58 3.71 5.64
C VAL A 28 -13.81 4.47 6.13
N ALA A 29 -13.68 5.77 6.42
CA ALA A 29 -14.77 6.64 6.86
C ALA A 29 -14.88 7.92 6.01
N PRO A 30 -15.03 7.82 4.67
CA PRO A 30 -14.95 8.97 3.78
C PRO A 30 -16.01 10.04 4.08
N GLN A 31 -17.21 9.64 4.49
CA GLN A 31 -18.29 10.57 4.84
C GLN A 31 -17.95 11.42 6.07
N ARG A 32 -17.31 10.81 7.08
CA ARG A 32 -16.93 11.49 8.32
C ARG A 32 -15.84 12.53 8.05
N TRP A 33 -14.88 12.19 7.20
CA TRP A 33 -13.80 13.09 6.82
C TRP A 33 -14.26 14.17 5.85
N ALA A 34 -15.25 13.90 5.00
CA ALA A 34 -15.91 14.94 4.21
C ALA A 34 -16.65 15.95 5.12
N ALA A 35 -17.30 15.49 6.19
CA ALA A 35 -17.91 16.38 7.18
C ALA A 35 -16.84 17.25 7.87
N LEU A 36 -15.76 16.63 8.38
CA LEU A 36 -14.64 17.37 8.97
C LEU A 36 -14.06 18.42 8.02
N ARG A 37 -13.86 18.08 6.74
CA ARG A 37 -13.40 19.02 5.72
C ARG A 37 -14.33 20.23 5.60
N ARG A 38 -15.65 20.01 5.56
CA ARG A 38 -16.63 21.11 5.49
C ARG A 38 -16.58 21.98 6.75
N ASP A 39 -16.50 21.37 7.93
CA ASP A 39 -16.49 22.09 9.19
C ASP A 39 -15.22 22.95 9.32
N VAL A 40 -14.06 22.42 8.92
CA VAL A 40 -12.80 23.18 8.89
C VAL A 40 -12.88 24.34 7.91
N LEU A 41 -13.42 24.14 6.70
CA LEU A 41 -13.60 25.22 5.73
C LEU A 41 -14.59 26.30 6.21
N ALA A 42 -15.62 25.91 6.97
CA ALA A 42 -16.56 26.87 7.55
C ALA A 42 -15.92 27.73 8.65
N MET A 43 -15.03 27.16 9.46
CA MET A 43 -14.31 27.88 10.52
C MET A 43 -13.12 28.67 9.99
N PHE A 44 -12.46 28.17 8.94
CA PHE A 44 -11.25 28.74 8.35
C PHE A 44 -11.36 28.76 6.81
N PRO A 45 -12.07 29.73 6.22
CA PRO A 45 -12.32 29.78 4.77
C PRO A 45 -11.05 29.82 3.91
N ASP A 46 -9.98 30.44 4.42
CA ASP A 46 -8.69 30.56 3.70
C ASP A 46 -7.76 29.36 3.93
N ALA A 47 -8.20 28.34 4.69
CA ALA A 47 -7.37 27.18 4.96
C ALA A 47 -7.17 26.31 3.70
N GLN A 48 -5.94 25.85 3.49
CA GLN A 48 -5.58 24.89 2.43
C GLN A 48 -5.95 23.46 2.83
N VAL A 49 -7.24 23.21 3.12
CA VAL A 49 -7.71 21.94 3.70
C VAL A 49 -7.41 20.75 2.80
N ASP A 50 -7.52 20.91 1.48
CA ASP A 50 -7.20 19.84 0.52
C ASP A 50 -5.73 19.43 0.57
N ALA A 51 -4.81 20.42 0.64
CA ALA A 51 -3.40 20.15 0.76
C ALA A 51 -3.08 19.43 2.08
N ALA A 52 -3.69 19.85 3.19
CA ALA A 52 -3.51 19.19 4.49
C ALA A 52 -3.99 17.74 4.46
N PHE A 53 -5.16 17.47 3.87
CA PHE A 53 -5.69 16.11 3.74
C PHE A 53 -4.85 15.25 2.79
N ALA A 54 -4.31 15.82 1.71
CA ALA A 54 -3.40 15.12 0.82
C ALA A 54 -2.11 14.71 1.55
N VAL A 55 -1.55 15.59 2.40
CA VAL A 55 -0.39 15.29 3.24
C VAL A 55 -0.70 14.16 4.23
N LEU A 56 -1.84 14.23 4.93
CA LEU A 56 -2.30 13.19 5.86
C LEU A 56 -2.45 11.84 5.15
N ARG A 57 -3.11 11.81 3.98
CA ARG A 57 -3.25 10.60 3.16
C ARG A 57 -1.89 10.05 2.77
N GLY A 58 -0.97 10.90 2.35
CA GLY A 58 0.40 10.51 2.01
C GLY A 58 1.14 9.87 3.19
N TRP A 59 0.98 10.38 4.41
CA TRP A 59 1.54 9.74 5.61
C TRP A 59 0.94 8.36 5.86
N LEU A 60 -0.39 8.22 5.77
CA LEU A 60 -1.07 6.94 5.96
C LEU A 60 -0.66 5.90 4.91
N VAL A 61 -0.53 6.30 3.65
CA VAL A 61 -0.05 5.41 2.58
C VAL A 61 1.38 4.96 2.86
N ARG A 62 2.28 5.88 3.21
CA ARG A 62 3.66 5.53 3.59
C ARG A 62 3.72 4.58 4.77
N ALA A 63 2.93 4.84 5.81
CA ALA A 63 2.84 3.98 6.97
C ALA A 63 2.35 2.57 6.58
N THR A 64 1.25 2.48 5.84
CA THR A 64 0.68 1.19 5.40
C THR A 64 1.63 0.37 4.55
N VAL A 65 2.29 0.97 3.55
CA VAL A 65 3.20 0.22 2.67
C VAL A 65 4.44 -0.25 3.44
N ARG A 66 5.04 0.61 4.27
CA ARG A 66 6.22 0.22 5.06
C ARG A 66 5.88 -0.85 6.08
N GLU A 67 4.73 -0.72 6.75
CA GLU A 67 4.26 -1.72 7.70
C GLU A 67 4.01 -3.05 7.01
N PHE A 68 3.48 -3.04 5.77
CA PHE A 68 3.28 -4.27 5.02
C PHE A 68 4.58 -5.06 4.86
N PHE A 69 5.61 -4.40 4.34
CA PHE A 69 6.89 -5.05 4.09
C PHE A 69 7.60 -5.44 5.39
N SER A 70 7.49 -4.61 6.45
CA SER A 70 8.03 -4.88 7.78
C SER A 70 7.44 -6.14 8.43
N VAL A 71 6.11 -6.28 8.43
CA VAL A 71 5.44 -7.44 9.02
C VAL A 71 5.76 -8.72 8.25
N VAL A 72 5.68 -8.68 6.92
CA VAL A 72 5.96 -9.87 6.10
C VAL A 72 7.43 -10.30 6.20
N ALA A 73 8.37 -9.35 6.35
CA ALA A 73 9.79 -9.66 6.54
C ALA A 73 10.06 -10.54 7.78
N LYS A 74 9.17 -10.50 8.78
CA LYS A 74 9.28 -11.32 10.01
C LYS A 74 8.82 -12.77 9.79
N THR A 75 8.10 -13.06 8.72
CA THR A 75 7.40 -14.34 8.53
C THR A 75 7.88 -15.14 7.32
N VAL A 76 8.59 -14.50 6.38
CA VAL A 76 9.12 -15.15 5.18
C VAL A 76 10.47 -15.83 5.42
N GLU A 77 10.63 -17.02 4.83
CA GLU A 77 11.88 -17.79 4.89
C GLU A 77 12.97 -17.20 3.98
N ARG A 78 12.59 -16.74 2.77
CA ARG A 78 13.50 -16.15 1.76
C ARG A 78 13.59 -14.64 1.92
N ARG A 79 14.31 -14.21 2.96
CA ARG A 79 14.49 -12.77 3.30
C ARG A 79 15.18 -11.97 2.19
N ASP A 80 16.06 -12.60 1.42
CA ASP A 80 16.73 -12.03 0.26
C ASP A 80 15.72 -11.58 -0.81
N GLN A 81 14.85 -12.49 -1.24
CA GLN A 81 13.82 -12.21 -2.25
C GLN A 81 12.82 -11.16 -1.77
N TRP A 82 12.47 -11.20 -0.48
CA TRP A 82 11.56 -10.22 0.09
C TRP A 82 12.18 -8.82 0.17
N LYS A 83 13.47 -8.73 0.48
CA LYS A 83 14.19 -7.46 0.50
C LYS A 83 14.20 -6.81 -0.87
N GLU A 84 14.42 -7.58 -1.94
CA GLU A 84 14.37 -7.04 -3.31
C GLU A 84 12.99 -6.46 -3.65
N ARG A 85 11.91 -7.15 -3.28
CA ARG A 85 10.53 -6.66 -3.47
C ARG A 85 10.28 -5.38 -2.69
N THR A 86 10.74 -5.37 -1.43
CA THR A 86 10.64 -4.21 -0.55
C THR A 86 11.34 -3.00 -1.16
N ASP A 87 12.61 -3.16 -1.57
CA ASP A 87 13.41 -2.08 -2.14
C ASP A 87 12.81 -1.53 -3.45
N PHE A 88 12.23 -2.41 -4.28
CA PHE A 88 11.56 -2.02 -5.51
C PHE A 88 10.32 -1.15 -5.25
N TRP A 89 9.37 -1.64 -4.43
CA TRP A 89 8.13 -0.92 -4.19
C TRP A 89 8.33 0.35 -3.35
N LEU A 90 9.27 0.33 -2.40
CA LEU A 90 9.61 1.52 -1.62
C LEU A 90 10.23 2.63 -2.48
N ALA A 91 10.89 2.32 -3.60
CA ALA A 91 11.38 3.36 -4.50
C ALA A 91 10.20 4.17 -5.11
N TYR A 92 9.13 3.51 -5.56
CA TYR A 92 7.92 4.21 -6.00
C TYR A 92 7.24 4.99 -4.87
N LEU A 93 7.21 4.42 -3.67
CA LEU A 93 6.63 5.08 -2.49
C LEU A 93 7.39 6.37 -2.15
N ASP A 94 8.71 6.30 -2.10
CA ASP A 94 9.60 7.40 -1.71
C ASP A 94 9.60 8.53 -2.74
N ALA A 95 9.40 8.19 -4.02
CA ALA A 95 9.17 9.14 -5.09
C ALA A 95 7.73 9.70 -5.13
N GLY A 96 6.84 9.27 -4.23
CA GLY A 96 5.48 9.79 -4.12
C GLY A 96 4.49 9.26 -5.15
N PHE A 97 4.83 8.19 -5.87
CA PHE A 97 3.98 7.65 -6.95
C PHE A 97 2.88 6.70 -6.46
N ILE A 98 3.03 6.11 -5.26
CA ILE A 98 1.97 5.32 -4.64
C ILE A 98 0.99 6.28 -3.95
N THR A 99 -0.21 6.42 -4.51
CA THR A 99 -1.22 7.38 -4.02
C THR A 99 -2.19 6.76 -3.01
N ASP A 100 -2.33 5.44 -3.06
CA ASP A 100 -3.28 4.69 -2.27
C ASP A 100 -2.71 3.32 -1.97
N ALA A 101 -2.86 2.86 -0.73
CA ALA A 101 -2.45 1.53 -0.32
C ALA A 101 -3.37 0.99 0.77
N TRP A 102 -3.61 -0.32 0.72
CA TRP A 102 -4.46 -1.03 1.65
C TRP A 102 -3.94 -2.45 1.88
N PHE A 103 -3.78 -2.80 3.14
CA PHE A 103 -3.26 -4.09 3.58
C PHE A 103 -4.42 -5.07 3.77
N ALA A 104 -4.30 -6.32 3.31
CA ALA A 104 -5.20 -7.42 3.63
C ALA A 104 -4.46 -8.63 4.26
N PHE A 105 -4.84 -9.04 5.47
CA PHE A 105 -4.25 -10.16 6.22
C PHE A 105 -5.07 -11.43 6.11
N GLY A 106 -4.42 -12.57 5.86
CA GLY A 106 -4.95 -13.87 6.24
C GLY A 106 -4.98 -14.02 7.77
N SER A 107 -5.88 -14.85 8.30
CA SER A 107 -6.15 -14.90 9.74
C SER A 107 -4.94 -15.26 10.63
N GLN A 108 -3.99 -16.07 10.15
CA GLN A 108 -2.76 -16.37 10.89
C GLN A 108 -1.77 -15.21 10.81
N ALA A 109 -1.64 -14.60 9.63
CA ALA A 109 -0.81 -13.42 9.44
C ALA A 109 -1.30 -12.25 10.31
N GLU A 110 -2.61 -12.06 10.43
CA GLU A 110 -3.22 -11.07 11.33
C GLU A 110 -2.83 -11.32 12.79
N ARG A 111 -2.98 -12.56 13.28
CA ARG A 111 -2.59 -12.91 14.67
C ARG A 111 -1.12 -12.66 14.94
N LEU A 112 -0.26 -12.84 13.93
CA LEU A 112 1.17 -12.59 14.06
C LEU A 112 1.49 -11.09 14.00
N ALA A 113 0.85 -10.35 13.09
CA ALA A 113 0.97 -8.91 12.95
C ALA A 113 0.57 -8.19 14.24
N ARG A 114 -0.52 -8.60 14.88
CA ARG A 114 -0.98 -8.06 16.18
C ARG A 114 0.05 -8.18 17.31
N LYS A 115 1.05 -9.07 17.21
CA LYS A 115 2.14 -9.14 18.21
C LYS A 115 3.19 -8.04 18.03
N PHE A 116 3.18 -7.39 16.88
CA PHE A 116 4.21 -6.44 16.46
C PHE A 116 3.66 -5.06 16.10
N MET A 117 2.36 -4.97 15.86
CA MET A 117 1.66 -3.70 15.66
C MET A 117 1.28 -3.14 17.03
N ASP A 118 1.70 -1.90 17.30
CA ASP A 118 1.12 -1.13 18.40
C ASP A 118 -0.37 -0.89 18.09
N ASP A 119 -1.23 -1.07 19.09
CA ASP A 119 -2.67 -1.39 18.97
C ASP A 119 -3.57 -0.39 18.17
N GLN A 120 -3.06 0.74 17.65
CA GLN A 120 -3.94 1.87 17.34
C GLN A 120 -3.86 2.58 15.97
N ALA A 121 -2.88 2.35 15.09
CA ALA A 121 -2.69 3.34 14.01
C ALA A 121 -3.18 2.97 12.59
N ILE A 122 -3.19 1.69 12.19
CA ILE A 122 -3.39 1.34 10.78
C ILE A 122 -4.54 0.33 10.62
N ALA A 123 -5.65 0.80 10.06
CA ALA A 123 -6.74 -0.08 9.65
C ALA A 123 -6.31 -0.99 8.47
N TYR A 124 -6.85 -2.20 8.43
CA TYR A 124 -6.55 -3.22 7.42
C TYR A 124 -7.79 -4.06 7.10
N ALA A 125 -7.70 -4.85 6.04
CA ALA A 125 -8.71 -5.80 5.62
C ALA A 125 -8.38 -7.24 6.06
N THR A 126 -9.39 -8.12 6.04
CA THR A 126 -9.18 -9.56 6.05
C THR A 126 -9.05 -10.12 4.63
N LEU A 127 -8.23 -11.16 4.47
CA LEU A 127 -8.05 -11.92 3.25
C LEU A 127 -8.54 -13.35 3.48
N GLU A 128 -9.53 -13.78 2.70
CA GLU A 128 -10.26 -15.02 2.93
C GLU A 128 -10.57 -15.74 1.62
N GLY A 129 -11.09 -16.97 1.70
CA GLY A 129 -11.53 -17.76 0.55
C GLY A 129 -10.43 -18.57 -0.13
N GLY A 130 -10.81 -19.33 -1.17
CA GLY A 130 -9.91 -20.23 -1.89
C GLY A 130 -8.71 -19.52 -2.51
N GLY A 131 -7.55 -20.18 -2.55
CA GLY A 131 -6.34 -19.60 -3.13
C GLY A 131 -5.64 -18.53 -2.26
N ALA A 132 -6.19 -18.16 -1.11
CA ALA A 132 -5.44 -17.50 -0.04
C ALA A 132 -5.25 -18.50 1.11
N THR A 133 -4.02 -18.64 1.62
CA THR A 133 -3.80 -19.36 2.88
C THR A 133 -3.91 -18.40 4.06
N THR A 134 -4.16 -18.93 5.26
CA THR A 134 -4.27 -18.11 6.47
C THR A 134 -2.96 -17.38 6.82
N ALA A 135 -1.82 -17.86 6.32
CA ALA A 135 -0.49 -17.27 6.50
C ALA A 135 -0.18 -16.14 5.50
N GLN A 136 -0.94 -16.06 4.39
CA GLN A 136 -0.68 -15.12 3.32
C GLN A 136 -1.28 -13.75 3.61
N SER A 137 -0.66 -12.73 3.02
CA SER A 137 -1.15 -11.35 3.02
C SER A 137 -1.01 -10.75 1.64
N ALA A 138 -1.80 -9.72 1.36
CA ALA A 138 -1.73 -8.97 0.11
C ALA A 138 -1.70 -7.46 0.38
N LEU A 139 -0.87 -6.74 -0.36
CA LEU A 139 -0.90 -5.29 -0.46
C LEU A 139 -1.63 -4.90 -1.74
N ILE A 140 -2.73 -4.17 -1.60
CA ILE A 140 -3.45 -3.60 -2.72
C ILE A 140 -3.13 -2.11 -2.77
N PHE A 141 -2.59 -1.61 -3.88
CA PHE A 141 -2.19 -0.21 -3.99
C PHE A 141 -2.36 0.31 -5.41
N SER A 142 -2.24 1.63 -5.57
CA SER A 142 -2.34 2.27 -6.89
C SER A 142 -1.14 3.15 -7.19
N ILE A 143 -0.71 3.11 -8.46
CA ILE A 143 0.23 4.05 -9.07
C ILE A 143 -0.43 4.55 -10.36
N GLY A 144 -0.82 5.83 -10.37
CA GLY A 144 -1.62 6.39 -11.47
C GLY A 144 -2.87 5.54 -11.75
N ASP A 145 -3.09 5.18 -13.02
CA ASP A 145 -4.20 4.30 -13.44
C ASP A 145 -3.90 2.79 -13.28
N THR A 146 -2.90 2.41 -12.48
CA THR A 146 -2.56 1.01 -12.25
C THR A 146 -2.99 0.58 -10.86
N ARG A 147 -3.93 -0.38 -10.77
CA ARG A 147 -4.22 -1.10 -9.52
C ARG A 147 -3.31 -2.31 -9.42
N ILE A 148 -2.64 -2.50 -8.30
CA ILE A 148 -1.63 -3.54 -8.10
C ILE A 148 -2.00 -4.38 -6.87
N ALA A 149 -1.80 -5.70 -6.95
CA ALA A 149 -1.86 -6.60 -5.82
C ALA A 149 -0.54 -7.38 -5.69
N GLU A 150 0.22 -7.03 -4.66
CA GLU A 150 1.47 -7.69 -4.29
C GLU A 150 1.19 -8.68 -3.16
N TRP A 151 1.65 -9.92 -3.32
CA TRP A 151 1.39 -11.00 -2.37
C TRP A 151 2.64 -11.34 -1.56
N SER A 152 2.45 -11.69 -0.30
CA SER A 152 3.54 -12.06 0.62
C SER A 152 4.23 -13.39 0.29
N ASP A 153 3.66 -14.21 -0.60
CA ASP A 153 4.21 -15.49 -1.01
C ASP A 153 4.94 -15.42 -2.37
N ASN A 154 5.48 -16.56 -2.82
CA ASN A 154 6.22 -16.64 -4.08
C ASN A 154 5.32 -16.78 -5.31
N GLY A 155 4.28 -15.93 -5.38
CA GLY A 155 3.31 -15.88 -6.48
C GLY A 155 3.62 -14.82 -7.54
N SER A 156 2.59 -14.53 -8.34
CA SER A 156 2.60 -13.40 -9.28
C SER A 156 2.08 -12.13 -8.64
N CYS A 157 2.77 -11.02 -8.89
CA CYS A 157 2.19 -9.70 -8.73
C CYS A 157 1.18 -9.46 -9.86
N ARG A 158 0.07 -8.80 -9.54
CA ARG A 158 -1.00 -8.56 -10.50
C ARG A 158 -1.24 -7.09 -10.70
N PHE A 159 -1.51 -6.74 -11.95
CA PHE A 159 -1.66 -5.38 -12.43
C PHE A 159 -2.95 -5.31 -13.22
N TRP A 160 -3.83 -4.38 -12.85
CA TRP A 160 -5.04 -4.04 -13.58
C TRP A 160 -5.00 -2.56 -13.95
N ARG A 161 -5.75 -2.16 -14.97
CA ARG A 161 -6.19 -0.76 -15.05
C ARG A 161 -7.10 -0.47 -13.85
N ALA A 162 -6.97 0.70 -13.23
CA ALA A 162 -7.70 0.99 -11.99
C ALA A 162 -9.21 1.09 -12.23
N ALA A 163 -9.62 1.46 -13.44
CA ALA A 163 -11.01 1.50 -13.90
C ALA A 163 -11.59 0.13 -14.32
N ASP A 164 -10.78 -0.94 -14.39
CA ASP A 164 -11.30 -2.27 -14.74
C ASP A 164 -12.29 -2.74 -13.65
N PRO A 165 -13.53 -3.15 -13.99
CA PRO A 165 -14.50 -3.65 -13.01
C PRO A 165 -14.02 -4.86 -12.19
N LYS A 166 -13.02 -5.59 -12.70
CA LYS A 166 -12.39 -6.72 -12.02
C LYS A 166 -11.16 -6.32 -11.20
N ALA A 167 -10.72 -5.06 -11.28
CA ALA A 167 -9.70 -4.54 -10.39
C ALA A 167 -10.24 -4.48 -8.96
N PRO A 168 -9.50 -4.95 -7.95
CA PRO A 168 -9.98 -4.96 -6.58
C PRO A 168 -10.10 -3.53 -6.03
N SER A 169 -11.31 -3.07 -5.73
CA SER A 169 -11.54 -1.77 -5.08
C SER A 169 -10.70 -1.64 -3.81
N LEU A 170 -10.15 -0.45 -3.55
CA LEU A 170 -9.38 -0.18 -2.34
C LEU A 170 -10.29 -0.08 -1.11
N TYR A 171 -9.69 -0.22 0.07
CA TYR A 171 -10.34 0.04 1.37
C TYR A 171 -11.52 -0.86 1.70
N GLN A 172 -11.64 -2.03 1.04
CA GLN A 172 -12.63 -3.02 1.44
C GLN A 172 -12.23 -3.59 2.80
N ARG A 173 -13.23 -3.91 3.62
CA ARG A 173 -13.00 -4.62 4.90
C ARG A 173 -12.54 -6.06 4.67
N ARG A 174 -12.88 -6.65 3.53
CA ARG A 174 -12.62 -8.05 3.19
C ARG A 174 -12.25 -8.19 1.72
N TYR A 175 -11.25 -8.99 1.44
CA TYR A 175 -10.88 -9.42 0.09
C TYR A 175 -10.99 -10.93 -0.03
N GLN A 176 -11.40 -11.37 -1.21
CA GLN A 176 -11.47 -12.78 -1.57
C GLN A 176 -10.21 -13.16 -2.35
N GLY A 177 -9.52 -14.20 -1.89
CA GLY A 177 -8.34 -14.78 -2.52
C GLY A 177 -8.51 -15.05 -4.02
N PRO A 178 -9.63 -15.65 -4.49
CA PRO A 178 -9.83 -15.91 -5.91
C PRO A 178 -9.90 -14.62 -6.75
N ALA A 179 -10.49 -13.55 -6.22
CA ALA A 179 -10.58 -12.27 -6.90
C ALA A 179 -9.19 -11.63 -7.04
N LEU A 180 -8.41 -11.62 -5.96
CA LEU A 180 -7.05 -11.11 -5.96
C LEU A 180 -6.06 -12.02 -6.70
N ARG A 181 -6.40 -13.28 -6.95
CA ARG A 181 -5.60 -14.24 -7.73
C ARG A 181 -6.08 -14.46 -9.16
N THR A 182 -7.09 -13.74 -9.60
CA THR A 182 -7.67 -13.93 -10.94
C THR A 182 -6.57 -13.94 -12.01
N MET A 183 -6.79 -14.78 -13.04
CA MET A 183 -6.01 -14.81 -14.27
C MET A 183 -6.82 -14.23 -15.45
N ALA A 184 -8.04 -13.78 -15.19
CA ALA A 184 -8.99 -13.31 -16.20
C ALA A 184 -9.48 -11.91 -15.83
N ALA A 185 -8.94 -10.90 -16.50
CA ALA A 185 -9.39 -9.51 -16.41
C ALA A 185 -9.36 -8.83 -17.79
N GLY A 186 -9.73 -7.54 -17.84
CA GLY A 186 -9.84 -6.80 -19.07
C GLY A 186 -8.50 -6.50 -19.74
N GLU A 187 -8.56 -5.68 -20.79
CA GLU A 187 -7.36 -5.24 -21.49
C GLU A 187 -6.42 -4.48 -20.53
N GLY A 188 -5.13 -4.79 -20.60
CA GLY A 188 -4.09 -4.21 -19.74
C GLY A 188 -3.79 -5.04 -18.49
N PHE A 189 -4.59 -6.05 -18.16
CA PHE A 189 -4.30 -6.95 -17.05
C PHE A 189 -3.03 -7.78 -17.28
N ARG A 190 -2.18 -7.90 -16.25
CA ARG A 190 -1.05 -8.83 -16.24
C ARG A 190 -0.91 -9.50 -14.87
N ALA A 191 -0.55 -10.78 -14.88
CA ALA A 191 -0.02 -11.50 -13.73
C ALA A 191 1.44 -11.85 -14.04
N ILE A 192 2.39 -11.27 -13.31
CA ILE A 192 3.82 -11.44 -13.56
C ILE A 192 4.47 -12.12 -12.34
N PRO A 193 5.10 -13.30 -12.48
CA PRO A 193 5.77 -13.99 -11.38
C PRO A 193 6.99 -13.22 -10.90
N HIS A 194 7.37 -13.42 -9.63
CA HIS A 194 8.59 -12.89 -9.02
C HIS A 194 9.87 -13.67 -9.37
N ASN A 195 9.78 -14.76 -10.15
CA ASN A 195 10.95 -15.52 -10.55
C ASN A 195 10.92 -15.91 -12.05
N PRO A 196 10.81 -14.96 -12.99
CA PRO A 196 10.94 -15.23 -14.41
C PRO A 196 12.44 -15.33 -14.80
N PRO A 197 12.78 -16.01 -15.93
CA PRO A 197 14.18 -16.25 -16.33
C PRO A 197 15.10 -15.02 -16.43
N ASN A 198 14.56 -13.82 -16.67
CA ASN A 198 15.31 -12.58 -16.87
C ASN A 198 15.04 -11.52 -15.79
N GLY A 199 14.62 -11.94 -14.58
CA GLY A 199 14.24 -11.02 -13.51
C GLY A 199 12.86 -10.39 -13.70
N TRP A 200 12.24 -10.03 -12.58
CA TRP A 200 10.86 -9.53 -12.55
C TRP A 200 10.80 -8.00 -12.52
N GLN A 201 11.84 -7.34 -11.99
CA GLN A 201 11.88 -5.91 -11.75
C GLN A 201 11.68 -5.10 -13.04
N PRO A 202 12.39 -5.37 -14.17
CA PRO A 202 12.16 -4.62 -15.41
C PRO A 202 10.74 -4.83 -15.94
N LYS A 203 10.18 -6.04 -15.79
CA LYS A 203 8.82 -6.34 -16.25
C LYS A 203 7.76 -5.60 -15.45
N PHE A 204 7.93 -5.49 -14.14
CA PHE A 204 7.04 -4.72 -13.27
C PHE A 204 7.14 -3.23 -13.60
N ALA A 205 8.37 -2.71 -13.73
CA ALA A 205 8.61 -1.31 -14.10
C ALA A 205 7.98 -0.98 -15.46
N ARG A 206 8.15 -1.85 -16.45
CA ARG A 206 7.53 -1.72 -17.77
C ARG A 206 6.01 -1.74 -17.70
N GLN A 207 5.44 -2.65 -16.92
CA GLN A 207 3.99 -2.71 -16.77
C GLN A 207 3.45 -1.41 -16.17
N VAL A 208 4.05 -0.90 -15.09
CA VAL A 208 3.67 0.38 -14.47
C VAL A 208 3.86 1.54 -15.44
N TYR A 209 4.97 1.57 -16.20
CA TYR A 209 5.20 2.60 -17.19
C TYR A 209 4.14 2.59 -18.31
N GLN A 210 3.77 1.41 -18.80
CA GLN A 210 2.77 1.27 -19.87
C GLN A 210 1.37 1.68 -19.44
N SER A 211 0.98 1.44 -18.18
CA SER A 211 -0.36 1.78 -17.68
C SER A 211 -0.47 3.14 -17.00
N ALA A 212 0.59 3.63 -16.35
CA ALA A 212 0.58 4.89 -15.60
C ALA A 212 1.49 5.99 -16.18
N GLY A 213 2.36 5.68 -17.14
CA GLY A 213 3.36 6.63 -17.65
C GLY A 213 4.48 6.96 -16.66
N VAL A 214 4.56 6.25 -15.53
CA VAL A 214 5.51 6.50 -14.46
C VAL A 214 6.74 5.61 -14.62
N GLN A 215 7.93 6.20 -14.54
CA GLN A 215 9.19 5.46 -14.55
C GLN A 215 9.60 5.06 -13.12
N HIS A 216 10.15 3.85 -12.98
CA HIS A 216 10.74 3.41 -11.72
C HIS A 216 12.03 4.20 -11.44
N PRO A 217 12.24 4.75 -10.22
CA PRO A 217 13.42 5.56 -9.91
C PRO A 217 14.79 4.89 -10.17
N ARG A 218 14.84 3.55 -10.11
CA ARG A 218 16.06 2.76 -10.36
C ARG A 218 16.03 1.89 -11.63
N HIS A 219 14.84 1.65 -12.19
CA HIS A 219 14.65 0.70 -13.30
C HIS A 219 14.07 1.37 -14.55
N GLY A 220 13.89 2.71 -14.52
CA GLY A 220 13.35 3.49 -15.61
C GLY A 220 12.00 2.95 -16.09
N ALA A 221 11.84 2.90 -17.41
CA ALA A 221 10.66 2.33 -18.07
C ALA A 221 10.69 0.79 -18.19
N GLY A 222 11.68 0.11 -17.59
CA GLY A 222 11.73 -1.36 -17.55
C GLY A 222 12.19 -2.05 -18.85
N TRP A 223 13.07 -1.40 -19.61
CA TRP A 223 13.73 -1.97 -20.80
C TRP A 223 15.05 -2.65 -20.46
#